data_AF-A0A382K7N5-F1
#
_entry.id   AF-A0A382K7N5-F1
#
_cell.length_a   1.000
_cell.length_b   1.000
_cell.length_c   1.000
_cell.angle_alpha   90.00
_cell.angle_beta   90.00
_cell.angle_gamma   90.00
#
_symmetry.space_group_name_H-M   'P 1'
#
loop_
_entity.id
_entity.type
_entity.pdbx_description
1 polymer ?
#
loop_
_entity_poly.entity_id
_entity_poly.type
_entity_poly.pdbx_seq_one_letter_code
_entity_poly.pdbx_strand_id
1 'polypeptide(L)'
;MDIYQQFIHKSRYARWLETENRRETWAETVKRYFDFFEKHLKGKTGVKSSRKELEQAVLNMDIMPSMRSLMTAGEALERDNVAGYNCAYLAVNRPRAFDECLFILMCGTGVGFSVERREVEKLPEVPDELFDTDTMIHVADSKIGWAKSYKELIHMLYSGQIPKWDLSKIRKAGERLKTFGGRSSGREPLDNLFRFTVETFKQSKGRKLSSIECHDLMCKVAEIVVVGGVRRSALISLSNLTDERMRKAKSGQWWLDNTQRALSNNSVVYTEAPDVNIFLKEWMSLIESKSGERGIFNRMAAKKQ
;
A
#
# COMPACT_ATOMS: atom_id res chain seq x y z
N MET A 1 0.54 4.13 -32.17
CA MET A 1 0.38 3.09 -31.14
C MET A 1 -0.15 1.83 -31.77
N ASP A 2 0.51 0.70 -31.55
CA ASP A 2 -0.03 -0.62 -31.93
C ASP A 2 -1.26 -1.01 -31.08
N ILE A 3 -1.92 -2.12 -31.42
CA ILE A 3 -3.13 -2.61 -30.74
C ILE A 3 -2.88 -2.92 -29.27
N TYR A 4 -1.70 -3.48 -28.95
CA TYR A 4 -1.36 -3.86 -27.58
C TYR A 4 -1.16 -2.63 -26.70
N GLN A 5 -0.47 -1.61 -27.21
CA GLN A 5 -0.33 -0.31 -26.56
C GLN A 5 -1.68 0.37 -26.34
N GLN A 6 -2.57 0.34 -27.34
CA GLN A 6 -3.92 0.88 -27.21
C GLN A 6 -4.72 0.16 -26.12
N PHE A 7 -4.64 -1.18 -26.06
CA PHE A 7 -5.27 -1.97 -25.01
C PHE A 7 -4.75 -1.59 -23.62
N ILE A 8 -3.44 -1.48 -23.43
CA ILE A 8 -2.84 -1.07 -22.15
C ILE A 8 -3.30 0.34 -21.76
N HIS A 9 -3.21 1.31 -22.68
CA HIS A 9 -3.65 2.68 -22.44
C HIS A 9 -5.11 2.74 -22.00
N LYS A 10 -6.01 2.14 -22.78
CA LYS A 10 -7.45 2.16 -22.52
C LYS A 10 -7.82 1.45 -21.22
N SER A 11 -7.14 0.35 -20.89
CA SER A 11 -7.47 -0.47 -19.73
C SER A 11 -6.85 0.02 -18.41
N ARG A 12 -5.85 0.91 -18.44
CA ARG A 12 -5.09 1.34 -17.24
C ARG A 12 -5.02 2.85 -17.01
N TYR A 13 -4.94 3.66 -18.06
CA TYR A 13 -4.63 5.10 -17.96
C TYR A 13 -5.75 6.01 -18.45
N ALA A 14 -6.52 5.56 -19.45
CA ALA A 14 -7.62 6.33 -20.01
C ALA A 14 -8.81 6.43 -19.05
N ARG A 15 -9.24 7.66 -18.74
CA ARG A 15 -10.44 7.91 -17.93
C ARG A 15 -11.71 7.74 -18.75
N TRP A 16 -12.81 7.47 -18.05
CA TRP A 16 -14.14 7.47 -18.64
C TRP A 16 -14.67 8.90 -18.74
N LEU A 17 -15.12 9.29 -19.94
CA LEU A 17 -15.73 10.58 -20.23
C LEU A 17 -17.25 10.38 -20.28
N GLU A 18 -17.95 10.77 -19.20
CA GLU A 18 -19.40 10.51 -19.08
C GLU A 18 -20.21 11.20 -20.20
N THR A 19 -19.82 12.40 -20.61
CA THR A 19 -20.48 13.17 -21.67
C THR A 19 -20.35 12.54 -23.05
N GLU A 20 -19.28 11.78 -23.29
CA GLU A 20 -18.99 11.17 -24.59
C GLU A 20 -19.21 9.65 -24.59
N ASN A 21 -19.61 9.08 -23.45
CA ASN A 21 -19.86 7.65 -23.28
C ASN A 21 -18.70 6.75 -23.77
N ARG A 22 -17.45 7.20 -23.59
CA ARG A 22 -16.24 6.49 -24.03
C ARG A 22 -15.06 6.76 -23.09
N ARG A 23 -13.96 6.03 -23.29
CA ARG A 23 -12.68 6.34 -22.64
C ARG A 23 -11.86 7.35 -23.44
N GLU A 24 -11.04 8.13 -22.74
CA GLU A 24 -10.03 9.03 -23.32
C GLU A 24 -9.20 8.34 -24.41
N THR A 25 -8.88 9.07 -25.47
CA THR A 25 -7.82 8.75 -26.43
C THR A 25 -6.44 9.04 -25.82
N TRP A 26 -5.36 8.58 -26.47
CA TRP A 26 -4.00 8.88 -26.01
C TRP A 26 -3.75 10.40 -25.91
N ALA A 27 -4.15 11.14 -26.95
CA ALA A 27 -3.99 12.58 -26.99
C ALA A 27 -4.73 13.30 -25.85
N GLU A 28 -5.95 12.86 -25.51
CA GLU A 28 -6.71 13.43 -24.40
C GLU A 28 -6.08 13.14 -23.04
N THR A 29 -5.56 11.93 -22.83
CA THR A 29 -4.83 11.57 -21.60
C THR A 29 -3.55 12.41 -21.44
N VAL A 30 -2.78 12.59 -22.53
CA VAL A 30 -1.55 13.40 -22.52
C VAL A 30 -1.89 14.87 -22.27
N LYS A 31 -2.90 15.41 -22.97
CA LYS A 31 -3.37 16.78 -22.74
C LYS A 31 -3.77 17.02 -21.30
N ARG A 32 -4.55 16.11 -20.69
CA ARG A 32 -4.94 16.17 -19.26
C ARG A 32 -3.73 16.22 -18.33
N TYR A 33 -2.70 15.41 -18.62
CA TYR A 33 -1.46 15.42 -17.85
C TYR A 33 -0.78 16.79 -17.89
N PHE A 34 -0.57 17.35 -19.09
CA PHE A 34 0.11 18.64 -19.24
C PHE A 34 -0.72 19.80 -18.70
N ASP A 35 -2.05 19.82 -18.90
CA ASP A 35 -2.95 20.83 -18.36
C ASP A 35 -2.88 20.89 -16.82
N PHE A 36 -2.84 19.72 -16.17
CA PHE A 36 -2.68 19.64 -14.73
C PHE A 36 -1.34 20.26 -14.28
N PHE A 37 -0.23 19.89 -14.91
CA PHE A 37 1.09 20.39 -14.49
C PHE A 37 1.30 21.86 -14.83
N GLU A 38 0.78 22.36 -15.95
CA GLU A 38 0.81 23.78 -16.27
C GLU A 38 0.10 24.61 -15.18
N LYS A 39 -1.09 24.18 -14.75
CA LYS A 39 -1.79 24.79 -13.61
C LYS A 39 -1.00 24.65 -12.31
N HIS A 40 -0.49 23.46 -12.01
CA HIS A 40 0.22 23.16 -10.75
C HIS A 40 1.58 23.87 -10.64
N LEU A 41 2.21 24.20 -11.76
CA LEU A 41 3.50 24.88 -11.83
C LEU A 41 3.37 26.40 -11.99
N LYS A 42 2.15 26.93 -12.21
CA LYS A 42 1.91 28.36 -12.32
C LYS A 42 2.44 29.11 -11.09
N GLY A 43 3.32 30.10 -11.32
CA GLY A 43 3.95 30.88 -10.27
C GLY A 43 5.15 30.23 -9.58
N LYS A 44 5.55 29.01 -9.97
CA LYS A 44 6.79 28.37 -9.50
C LYS A 44 7.96 28.79 -10.38
N THR A 45 9.08 29.17 -9.76
CA THR A 45 10.29 29.62 -10.46
C THR A 45 11.06 28.44 -11.05
N GLY A 46 11.81 28.67 -12.14
CA GLY A 46 12.74 27.68 -12.71
C GLY A 46 12.16 26.68 -13.73
N VAL A 47 10.86 26.74 -14.04
CA VAL A 47 10.25 25.88 -15.07
C VAL A 47 10.28 26.60 -16.42
N LYS A 48 11.15 26.18 -17.34
CA LYS A 48 11.18 26.72 -18.71
C LYS A 48 10.02 26.14 -19.54
N SER A 49 9.44 26.98 -20.40
CA SER A 49 8.28 26.68 -21.24
C SER A 49 8.63 25.79 -22.43
N SER A 50 8.89 24.51 -22.19
CA SER A 50 9.00 23.48 -23.25
C SER A 50 7.73 22.63 -23.35
N ARG A 51 6.56 23.14 -22.90
CA ARG A 51 5.31 22.36 -22.89
C ARG A 51 5.04 21.69 -24.23
N LYS A 52 5.05 22.46 -25.32
CA LYS A 52 4.71 21.96 -26.66
C LYS A 52 5.69 20.88 -27.13
N GLU A 53 6.98 21.06 -26.88
CA GLU A 53 8.02 20.10 -27.22
C GLU A 53 7.87 18.79 -26.43
N LEU A 54 7.71 18.89 -25.11
CA LEU A 54 7.52 17.74 -24.23
C LEU A 54 6.20 17.02 -24.52
N GLU A 55 5.13 17.77 -24.77
CA GLU A 55 3.82 17.22 -25.12
C GLU A 55 3.90 16.43 -26.43
N GLN A 56 4.57 16.96 -27.45
CA GLN A 56 4.80 16.24 -28.70
C GLN A 56 5.67 14.99 -28.52
N ALA A 57 6.75 15.08 -27.74
CA ALA A 57 7.63 13.94 -27.45
C ALA A 57 6.88 12.82 -26.72
N VAL A 58 5.99 13.15 -25.77
CA VAL A 58 5.13 12.16 -25.09
C VAL A 58 4.08 11.59 -26.05
N LEU A 59 3.45 12.42 -26.89
CA LEU A 59 2.49 11.96 -27.90
C LEU A 59 3.11 10.94 -28.86
N ASN A 60 4.33 11.22 -29.32
CA ASN A 60 5.13 10.36 -30.18
C ASN A 60 5.69 9.13 -29.46
N MET A 61 5.63 9.12 -28.12
CA MET A 61 6.25 8.12 -27.24
C MET A 61 7.79 8.08 -27.29
N ASP A 62 8.42 9.21 -27.66
CA ASP A 62 9.87 9.40 -27.59
C ASP A 62 10.37 9.43 -26.14
N ILE A 63 9.51 9.91 -25.23
CA ILE A 63 9.70 9.90 -23.77
C ILE A 63 8.40 9.51 -23.07
N MET A 64 8.50 9.06 -21.81
CA MET A 64 7.34 8.76 -20.97
C MET A 64 7.38 9.57 -19.67
N PRO A 65 6.27 10.26 -19.31
CA PRO A 65 6.18 10.93 -18.02
C PRO A 65 5.92 9.92 -16.90
N SER A 66 5.80 10.41 -15.66
CA SER A 66 5.31 9.60 -14.55
C SER A 66 4.00 8.91 -14.91
N MET A 67 4.05 7.59 -15.09
CA MET A 67 2.87 6.75 -15.35
C MET A 67 1.81 6.90 -14.25
N ARG A 68 2.24 7.21 -13.03
CA ARG A 68 1.34 7.54 -11.92
C ARG A 68 0.53 8.78 -12.21
N SER A 69 1.22 9.87 -12.50
CA SER A 69 0.57 11.15 -12.78
C SER A 69 -0.20 11.11 -14.10
N LEU A 70 0.18 10.28 -15.07
CA LEU A 70 -0.62 10.04 -16.28
C LEU A 70 -2.02 9.50 -15.93
N MET A 71 -2.10 8.60 -14.94
CA MET A 71 -3.35 8.09 -14.38
C MET A 71 -4.08 9.12 -13.50
N THR A 72 -3.36 9.81 -12.60
CA THR A 72 -3.96 10.59 -11.50
C THR A 72 -4.09 12.09 -11.75
N ALA A 73 -3.38 12.66 -12.73
CA ALA A 73 -3.46 14.09 -13.08
C ALA A 73 -4.90 14.58 -13.27
N GLY A 74 -5.22 15.71 -12.65
CA GLY A 74 -6.58 16.21 -12.43
C GLY A 74 -7.02 16.04 -10.97
N GLU A 75 -8.31 15.94 -10.74
CA GLU A 75 -8.91 15.99 -9.38
C GLU A 75 -8.27 15.02 -8.37
N ALA A 76 -7.90 13.80 -8.78
CA ALA A 76 -7.28 12.83 -7.88
C ALA A 76 -5.94 13.34 -7.31
N LEU A 77 -5.09 13.92 -8.16
CA LEU A 77 -3.79 14.46 -7.77
C LEU A 77 -3.90 15.85 -7.14
N GLU A 78 -4.93 16.63 -7.45
CA GLU A 78 -5.22 17.90 -6.76
C GLU A 78 -5.64 17.69 -5.30
N ARG A 79 -6.43 16.63 -5.03
CA ARG A 79 -6.93 16.33 -3.69
C ARG A 79 -5.85 15.75 -2.77
N ASP A 80 -4.92 14.97 -3.31
CA ASP A 80 -3.89 14.31 -2.53
C ASP A 80 -2.61 14.05 -3.34
N ASN A 81 -1.51 14.66 -2.91
CA ASN A 81 -0.20 14.52 -3.52
C ASN A 81 0.35 13.07 -3.45
N VAL A 82 -0.10 12.25 -2.49
CA VAL A 82 0.29 10.83 -2.41
C VAL A 82 -0.05 10.11 -3.72
N ALA A 83 -1.16 10.50 -4.37
CA ALA A 83 -1.57 9.96 -5.67
C ALA A 83 -0.58 10.23 -6.80
N GLY A 84 0.46 11.05 -6.59
CA GLY A 84 1.55 11.32 -7.53
C GLY A 84 2.75 10.39 -7.37
N TYR A 85 2.84 9.67 -6.24
CA TYR A 85 3.94 8.78 -5.92
C TYR A 85 3.59 7.32 -6.25
N ASN A 86 4.54 6.60 -6.85
CA ASN A 86 4.36 5.17 -7.13
C ASN A 86 4.68 4.29 -5.92
N CYS A 87 5.70 4.66 -5.16
CA CYS A 87 6.17 3.91 -4.00
C CYS A 87 6.37 4.86 -2.82
N ALA A 88 6.17 4.34 -1.62
CA ALA A 88 6.45 4.98 -0.35
C ALA A 88 7.17 3.99 0.58
N TYR A 89 7.73 4.49 1.68
CA TYR A 89 8.33 3.67 2.71
C TYR A 89 7.87 4.12 4.10
N LEU A 90 7.65 3.17 5.01
CA LEU A 90 7.44 3.46 6.43
C LEU A 90 8.06 2.38 7.34
N ALA A 91 8.39 2.75 8.58
CA ALA A 91 8.80 1.78 9.59
C ALA A 91 7.62 1.46 10.50
N VAL A 92 7.41 0.19 10.85
CA VAL A 92 6.35 -0.22 11.78
C VAL A 92 6.86 -0.01 13.22
N ASN A 93 6.94 1.25 13.63
CA ASN A 93 7.52 1.67 14.91
C ASN A 93 6.58 2.51 15.80
N ARG A 94 5.36 2.75 15.33
CA ARG A 94 4.30 3.43 16.08
C ARG A 94 2.95 2.89 15.62
N PRO A 95 1.92 2.88 16.48
CA PRO A 95 0.58 2.41 16.11
C PRO A 95 0.04 3.03 14.81
N ARG A 96 0.41 4.28 14.54
CA ARG A 96 -0.01 5.03 13.35
C ARG A 96 0.48 4.44 12.02
N ALA A 97 1.52 3.59 12.03
CA ALA A 97 2.07 3.00 10.82
C ALA A 97 1.04 2.19 10.02
N PHE A 98 0.10 1.53 10.70
CA PHE A 98 -0.90 0.67 10.09
C PHE A 98 -1.99 1.46 9.34
N ASP A 99 -2.52 2.55 9.94
CA ASP A 99 -3.48 3.42 9.25
C ASP A 99 -2.86 4.26 8.15
N GLU A 100 -1.60 4.68 8.33
CA GLU A 100 -0.82 5.34 7.27
C GLU A 100 -0.63 4.41 6.07
N CYS A 101 -0.29 3.14 6.30
CA CYS A 101 -0.21 2.14 5.24
C CYS A 101 -1.52 2.02 4.46
N LEU A 102 -2.64 1.89 5.17
CA LEU A 102 -3.97 1.79 4.57
C LEU A 102 -4.27 3.00 3.69
N PHE A 103 -4.02 4.21 4.19
CA PHE A 103 -4.25 5.44 3.43
C PHE A 103 -3.38 5.51 2.16
N ILE A 104 -2.07 5.25 2.29
CA ILE A 104 -1.12 5.33 1.17
C ILE A 104 -1.49 4.33 0.07
N LEU A 105 -1.81 3.10 0.46
CA LEU A 105 -2.25 2.07 -0.47
C LEU A 105 -3.56 2.45 -1.16
N MET A 106 -4.52 3.05 -0.46
CA MET A 106 -5.78 3.54 -1.06
C MET A 106 -5.56 4.70 -2.04
N CYS A 107 -4.44 5.42 -1.97
CA CYS A 107 -4.00 6.37 -2.99
C CYS A 107 -3.29 5.70 -4.18
N GLY A 108 -3.12 4.38 -4.11
CA GLY A 108 -2.55 3.54 -5.16
C GLY A 108 -1.04 3.49 -5.14
N THR A 109 -0.41 3.99 -4.09
CA THR A 109 1.04 4.01 -3.90
C THR A 109 1.44 2.73 -3.18
N GLY A 110 2.38 1.96 -3.76
CA GLY A 110 2.93 0.78 -3.10
C GLY A 110 3.72 1.16 -1.86
N VAL A 111 3.74 0.30 -0.84
CA VAL A 111 4.39 0.60 0.43
C VAL A 111 5.48 -0.42 0.73
N GLY A 112 6.72 0.04 0.78
CA GLY A 112 7.77 -0.67 1.49
C GLY A 112 7.64 -0.44 2.98
N PHE A 113 7.81 -1.48 3.78
CA PHE A 113 7.77 -1.32 5.23
C PHE A 113 8.84 -2.13 5.93
N SER A 114 9.25 -1.67 7.11
CA SER A 114 10.17 -2.42 7.98
C SER A 114 9.48 -2.95 9.21
N VAL A 115 9.62 -4.25 9.41
CA VAL A 115 9.33 -4.99 10.66
C VAL A 115 10.63 -5.46 11.31
N GLU A 116 11.75 -4.78 11.03
CA GLU A 116 12.98 -5.00 11.78
C GLU A 116 12.70 -4.82 13.29
N ARG A 117 13.33 -5.66 14.11
CA ARG A 117 13.22 -5.67 15.57
C ARG A 117 13.35 -4.28 16.19
N ARG A 118 14.34 -3.50 15.76
CA ARG A 118 14.58 -2.12 16.23
C ARG A 118 13.41 -1.15 15.97
N GLU A 119 12.52 -1.48 15.02
CA GLU A 119 11.32 -0.70 14.73
C GLU A 119 10.15 -1.24 15.55
N VAL A 120 9.90 -2.55 15.48
CA VAL A 120 8.77 -3.20 16.15
C VAL A 120 8.85 -3.06 17.68
N GLU A 121 10.04 -3.08 18.26
CA GLU A 121 10.26 -2.87 19.71
C GLU A 121 9.83 -1.48 20.20
N LYS A 122 9.67 -0.49 19.30
CA LYS A 122 9.18 0.84 19.66
C LYS A 122 7.65 0.89 19.80
N LEU A 123 6.94 -0.14 19.37
CA LEU A 123 5.50 -0.25 19.59
C LEU A 123 5.18 -0.39 21.09
N PRO A 124 4.02 0.10 21.55
CA PRO A 124 3.55 -0.18 22.89
C PRO A 124 3.25 -1.67 23.07
N GLU A 125 3.27 -2.12 24.31
CA GLU A 125 2.80 -3.46 24.67
C GLU A 125 1.28 -3.53 24.51
N VAL A 126 0.78 -4.68 24.06
CA VAL A 126 -0.65 -4.95 24.07
C VAL A 126 -1.04 -5.20 25.54
N PRO A 127 -2.13 -4.56 26.03
CA PRO A 127 -2.59 -4.77 27.40
C PRO A 127 -2.83 -6.26 27.73
N ASP A 128 -2.66 -6.60 29.01
CA ASP A 128 -2.91 -7.96 29.52
C ASP A 128 -4.38 -8.38 29.37
N GLU A 129 -5.28 -7.40 29.42
CA GLU A 129 -6.71 -7.57 29.31
C GLU A 129 -7.27 -6.74 28.16
N LEU A 130 -8.19 -7.34 27.40
CA LEU A 130 -8.98 -6.68 26.37
C LEU A 130 -10.45 -6.95 26.70
N PHE A 131 -11.25 -5.89 26.78
CA PHE A 131 -12.67 -5.97 27.11
C PHE A 131 -13.52 -5.42 25.97
N ASP A 132 -14.63 -6.09 25.68
CA ASP A 132 -15.63 -5.58 24.75
C ASP A 132 -16.30 -4.31 25.33
N THR A 133 -16.51 -3.32 24.46
CA THR A 133 -17.13 -2.04 24.82
C THR A 133 -18.31 -1.71 23.92
N ASP A 134 -19.21 -0.85 24.38
CA ASP A 134 -20.32 -0.33 23.57
C ASP A 134 -19.92 0.87 22.68
N THR A 135 -18.67 1.31 22.76
CA THR A 135 -18.14 2.37 21.90
C THR A 135 -18.26 1.95 20.43
N MET A 136 -18.80 2.85 19.61
CA MET A 136 -19.08 2.61 18.20
C MET A 136 -18.20 3.47 17.30
N ILE A 137 -17.34 2.84 16.50
CA ILE A 137 -16.57 3.52 15.46
C ILE A 137 -17.44 3.69 14.23
N HIS A 138 -17.78 4.94 13.87
CA HIS A 138 -18.55 5.23 12.66
C HIS A 138 -17.64 5.45 11.45
N VAL A 139 -17.71 4.57 10.45
CA VAL A 139 -16.84 4.64 9.29
C VAL A 139 -17.45 5.51 8.18
N ALA A 140 -16.76 6.60 7.83
CA ALA A 140 -17.15 7.44 6.71
C ALA A 140 -16.79 6.80 5.34
N ASP A 141 -17.62 7.02 4.33
CA ASP A 141 -17.47 6.48 2.97
C ASP A 141 -16.41 7.23 2.14
N SER A 142 -15.18 7.19 2.62
CA SER A 142 -14.03 7.83 1.98
C SER A 142 -12.74 7.15 2.41
N LYS A 143 -11.67 7.33 1.63
CA LYS A 143 -10.34 6.82 1.95
C LYS A 143 -9.84 7.30 3.32
N ILE A 144 -10.03 8.58 3.60
CA ILE A 144 -9.66 9.15 4.91
C ILE A 144 -10.56 8.60 6.03
N GLY A 145 -11.82 8.31 5.74
CA GLY A 145 -12.75 7.67 6.69
C GLY A 145 -12.27 6.29 7.11
N TRP A 146 -11.89 5.44 6.15
CA TRP A 146 -11.34 4.11 6.40
C TRP A 146 -10.03 4.15 7.20
N ALA A 147 -9.12 5.06 6.84
CA ALA A 147 -7.86 5.24 7.57
C ALA A 147 -8.10 5.74 9.00
N LYS A 148 -8.98 6.72 9.19
CA LYS A 148 -9.31 7.26 10.52
C LYS A 148 -9.98 6.22 11.42
N SER A 149 -10.92 5.44 10.90
CA SER A 149 -11.57 4.38 11.70
C SER A 149 -10.60 3.27 12.05
N TYR A 150 -9.68 2.91 11.14
CA TYR A 150 -8.66 1.92 11.45
C TYR A 150 -7.66 2.43 12.49
N LYS A 151 -7.28 3.71 12.41
CA LYS A 151 -6.50 4.38 13.44
C LYS A 151 -7.20 4.28 14.80
N GLU A 152 -8.49 4.65 14.85
CA GLU A 152 -9.30 4.62 16.08
C GLU A 152 -9.34 3.21 16.69
N LEU A 153 -9.64 2.19 15.88
CA LEU A 153 -9.62 0.78 16.32
C LEU A 153 -8.29 0.41 16.98
N ILE A 154 -7.16 0.71 16.33
CA ILE A 154 -5.84 0.35 16.85
C ILE A 154 -5.55 1.07 18.18
N HIS A 155 -5.91 2.35 18.30
CA HIS A 155 -5.68 3.09 19.55
C HIS A 155 -6.56 2.54 20.69
N MET A 156 -7.79 2.15 20.40
CA MET A 156 -8.68 1.53 21.38
C MET A 156 -8.15 0.17 21.84
N LEU A 157 -7.66 -0.66 20.91
CA LEU A 157 -7.06 -1.95 21.25
C LEU A 157 -5.82 -1.81 22.14
N TYR A 158 -4.95 -0.85 21.86
CA TYR A 158 -3.82 -0.53 22.76
C TYR A 158 -4.26 0.08 24.10
N SER A 159 -5.50 0.58 24.20
CA SER A 159 -6.10 1.08 25.45
C SER A 159 -6.89 0.01 26.21
N GLY A 160 -6.87 -1.25 25.76
CA GLY A 160 -7.58 -2.35 26.40
C GLY A 160 -9.00 -2.57 25.89
N GLN A 161 -9.46 -1.81 24.91
CA GLN A 161 -10.88 -1.76 24.52
C GLN A 161 -11.09 -2.39 23.14
N ILE A 162 -12.05 -3.31 23.04
CA ILE A 162 -12.55 -3.85 21.78
C ILE A 162 -13.85 -3.11 21.44
N PRO A 163 -13.84 -2.16 20.49
CA PRO A 163 -15.03 -1.42 20.09
C PRO A 163 -15.89 -2.19 19.10
N LYS A 164 -17.13 -1.72 18.92
CA LYS A 164 -17.99 -2.05 17.79
C LYS A 164 -17.73 -1.06 16.64
N TRP A 165 -18.13 -1.42 15.42
CA TRP A 165 -17.99 -0.53 14.26
C TRP A 165 -19.20 -0.57 13.33
N ASP A 166 -19.56 0.61 12.83
CA ASP A 166 -20.68 0.81 11.92
C ASP A 166 -20.16 1.12 10.50
N LEU A 167 -20.44 0.19 9.59
CA LEU A 167 -20.07 0.23 8.18
C LEU A 167 -21.24 0.60 7.26
N SER A 168 -22.41 0.95 7.81
CA SER A 168 -23.65 1.17 7.05
C SER A 168 -23.53 2.29 6.02
N LYS A 169 -22.65 3.28 6.26
CA LYS A 169 -22.41 4.41 5.36
C LYS A 169 -21.56 4.05 4.14
N ILE A 170 -20.83 2.93 4.18
CA ILE A 170 -19.94 2.52 3.08
C ILE A 170 -20.77 2.08 1.89
N ARG A 171 -20.46 2.64 0.71
CA ARG A 171 -21.15 2.32 -0.55
C ARG A 171 -21.05 0.85 -0.93
N LYS A 172 -22.01 0.36 -1.71
CA LYS A 172 -22.07 -1.07 -2.07
C LYS A 172 -20.93 -1.48 -3.01
N ALA A 173 -20.62 -2.77 -3.01
CA ALA A 173 -19.68 -3.34 -3.96
C ALA A 173 -20.17 -3.11 -5.40
N GLY A 174 -19.24 -2.76 -6.29
CA GLY A 174 -19.54 -2.49 -7.69
C GLY A 174 -19.90 -1.02 -8.01
N GLU A 175 -20.19 -0.18 -7.02
CA GLU A 175 -20.47 1.25 -7.25
C GLU A 175 -19.25 2.00 -7.81
N ARG A 176 -19.48 2.94 -8.75
CA ARG A 176 -18.40 3.66 -9.44
C ARG A 176 -17.64 4.60 -8.51
N LEU A 177 -16.32 4.65 -8.65
CA LEU A 177 -15.45 5.62 -7.97
C LEU A 177 -15.16 6.79 -8.90
N LYS A 178 -15.63 8.00 -8.54
CA LYS A 178 -15.58 9.19 -9.41
C LYS A 178 -14.15 9.71 -9.65
N THR A 179 -13.34 9.79 -8.60
CA THR A 179 -12.05 10.50 -8.66
C THR A 179 -10.90 9.64 -9.21
N PHE A 180 -10.73 8.40 -8.72
CA PHE A 180 -9.64 7.51 -9.13
C PHE A 180 -10.05 6.53 -10.25
N GLY A 181 -11.32 6.57 -10.67
CA GLY A 181 -11.91 5.56 -11.55
C GLY A 181 -12.09 4.21 -10.85
N GLY A 182 -12.81 3.29 -11.50
CA GLY A 182 -13.02 1.93 -10.99
C GLY A 182 -14.30 1.72 -10.20
N ARG A 183 -14.34 0.64 -9.42
CA ARG A 183 -15.51 0.22 -8.64
C ARG A 183 -15.14 -0.05 -7.18
N SER A 184 -16.09 0.22 -6.28
CA SER A 184 -15.99 -0.06 -4.85
C SER A 184 -15.94 -1.56 -4.58
N SER A 185 -15.17 -1.96 -3.58
CA SER A 185 -15.13 -3.32 -3.04
C SER A 185 -16.24 -3.59 -2.01
N GLY A 186 -17.01 -2.58 -1.63
CA GLY A 186 -17.99 -2.67 -0.55
C GLY A 186 -17.34 -2.68 0.85
N ARG A 187 -18.16 -2.90 1.87
CA ARG A 187 -17.75 -2.87 3.29
C ARG A 187 -17.01 -4.12 3.78
N GLU A 188 -17.27 -5.26 3.15
CA GLU A 188 -16.80 -6.57 3.61
C GLU A 188 -15.29 -6.67 3.81
N PRO A 189 -14.42 -6.12 2.93
CA PRO A 189 -12.99 -6.16 3.16
C PRO A 189 -12.57 -5.42 4.44
N LEU A 190 -13.16 -4.25 4.71
CA LEU A 190 -12.82 -3.47 5.90
C LEU A 190 -13.25 -4.19 7.19
N ASP A 191 -14.43 -4.83 7.19
CA ASP A 191 -14.89 -5.67 8.31
C ASP A 191 -13.88 -6.78 8.62
N ASN A 192 -13.42 -7.47 7.57
CA ASN A 192 -12.42 -8.53 7.69
C ASN A 192 -11.06 -8.02 8.21
N LEU A 193 -10.61 -6.82 7.81
CA LEU A 193 -9.41 -6.21 8.38
C LEU A 193 -9.59 -5.92 9.88
N PHE A 194 -10.73 -5.38 10.28
CA PHE A 194 -11.00 -5.03 11.68
C PHE A 194 -11.02 -6.28 12.56
N ARG A 195 -11.73 -7.34 12.14
CA ARG A 195 -11.74 -8.63 12.84
C ARG A 195 -10.34 -9.24 12.94
N PHE A 196 -9.60 -9.28 11.83
CA PHE A 196 -8.23 -9.80 11.82
C PHE A 196 -7.31 -9.05 12.78
N THR A 197 -7.46 -7.72 12.84
CA THR A 197 -6.69 -6.87 13.75
C THR A 197 -7.04 -7.16 15.21
N VAL A 198 -8.34 -7.25 15.55
CA VAL A 198 -8.79 -7.61 16.91
C VAL A 198 -8.23 -8.96 17.34
N GLU A 199 -8.32 -9.99 16.48
CA GLU A 199 -7.80 -11.32 16.80
C GLU A 199 -6.29 -11.36 16.96
N THR A 200 -5.55 -10.60 16.14
CA THR A 200 -4.10 -10.44 16.30
C THR A 200 -3.73 -9.85 17.66
N PHE A 201 -4.48 -8.84 18.12
CA PHE A 201 -4.27 -8.22 19.42
C PHE A 201 -4.64 -9.18 20.57
N LYS A 202 -5.74 -9.93 20.46
CA LYS A 202 -6.13 -10.95 21.45
C LYS A 202 -5.07 -12.03 21.65
N GLN A 203 -4.38 -12.43 20.58
CA GLN A 203 -3.28 -13.40 20.63
C GLN A 203 -1.95 -12.82 21.14
N SER A 204 -1.90 -11.49 21.30
CA SER A 204 -0.69 -10.75 21.66
C SER A 204 -0.75 -10.09 23.04
N LYS A 205 -1.78 -10.36 23.85
CA LYS A 205 -1.95 -9.79 25.20
C LYS A 205 -0.70 -9.98 26.07
N GLY A 206 -0.34 -8.95 26.81
CA GLY A 206 0.82 -8.94 27.72
C GLY A 206 2.19 -8.92 27.04
N ARG A 207 2.24 -8.66 25.72
CA ARG A 207 3.50 -8.51 24.99
C ARG A 207 3.38 -7.51 23.85
N LYS A 208 4.52 -7.10 23.29
CA LYS A 208 4.55 -6.37 22.01
C LYS A 208 4.13 -7.30 20.87
N LEU A 209 3.55 -6.69 19.83
CA LEU A 209 3.37 -7.38 18.55
C LEU A 209 4.73 -7.85 18.04
N SER A 210 4.78 -9.06 17.52
CA SER A 210 5.96 -9.61 16.88
C SER A 210 6.12 -9.07 15.45
N SER A 211 7.31 -9.23 14.88
CA SER A 211 7.59 -8.87 13.48
C SER A 211 6.64 -9.54 12.49
N ILE A 212 6.29 -10.81 12.69
CA ILE A 212 5.38 -11.55 11.81
C ILE A 212 3.93 -11.06 11.95
N GLU A 213 3.47 -10.70 13.16
CA GLU A 213 2.14 -10.12 13.36
C GLU A 213 2.04 -8.72 12.74
N CYS A 214 3.08 -7.90 12.92
CA CYS A 214 3.18 -6.60 12.24
C CYS A 214 3.17 -6.77 10.71
N HIS A 215 3.90 -7.76 10.19
CA HIS A 215 3.90 -8.10 8.78
C HIS A 215 2.52 -8.52 8.29
N ASP A 216 1.85 -9.40 9.02
CA ASP A 216 0.53 -9.91 8.67
C ASP A 216 -0.54 -8.81 8.68
N LEU A 217 -0.51 -7.90 9.66
CA LEU A 217 -1.39 -6.73 9.67
C LEU A 217 -1.17 -5.85 8.43
N MET A 218 0.07 -5.57 8.05
CA MET A 218 0.40 -4.79 6.86
C MET A 218 -0.07 -5.48 5.57
N CYS A 219 0.15 -6.80 5.48
CA CYS A 219 -0.33 -7.62 4.36
C CYS A 219 -1.87 -7.67 4.29
N LYS A 220 -2.54 -7.77 5.44
CA LYS A 220 -4.01 -7.74 5.51
C LYS A 220 -4.57 -6.38 5.09
N VAL A 221 -3.91 -5.29 5.46
CA VAL A 221 -4.24 -3.94 4.97
C VAL A 221 -4.15 -3.89 3.44
N ALA A 222 -3.11 -4.46 2.83
CA ALA A 222 -2.98 -4.49 1.38
C ALA A 222 -4.03 -5.38 0.69
N GLU A 223 -4.42 -6.49 1.31
CA GLU A 223 -5.44 -7.41 0.78
C GLU A 223 -6.78 -6.70 0.55
N ILE A 224 -7.17 -5.79 1.45
CA ILE A 224 -8.45 -5.09 1.37
C ILE A 224 -8.45 -3.91 0.38
N VAL A 225 -7.28 -3.50 -0.10
CA VAL A 225 -7.13 -2.35 -0.99
C VAL A 225 -6.98 -2.80 -2.45
N VAL A 226 -7.98 -2.47 -3.25
CA VAL A 226 -7.95 -2.61 -4.71
C VAL A 226 -8.20 -1.24 -5.34
N VAL A 227 -7.13 -0.60 -5.82
CA VAL A 227 -7.25 0.75 -6.36
C VAL A 227 -7.90 0.71 -7.74
N GLY A 228 -9.04 1.39 -7.83
CA GLY A 228 -9.86 1.48 -9.03
C GLY A 228 -10.36 0.13 -9.53
N GLY A 229 -10.44 -0.90 -8.69
CA GLY A 229 -10.89 -2.25 -9.09
C GLY A 229 -9.96 -2.95 -10.09
N VAL A 230 -8.78 -2.38 -10.38
CA VAL A 230 -7.89 -2.85 -11.46
C VAL A 230 -6.47 -3.14 -10.95
N ARG A 231 -5.99 -2.37 -9.96
CA ARG A 231 -4.60 -2.50 -9.48
C ARG A 231 -4.58 -3.02 -8.04
N ARG A 232 -4.04 -4.22 -7.88
CA ARG A 232 -3.75 -4.79 -6.56
C ARG A 232 -2.66 -3.97 -5.87
N SER A 233 -2.77 -3.88 -4.56
CA SER A 233 -1.70 -3.36 -3.71
C SER A 233 -0.42 -4.18 -3.87
N ALA A 234 0.71 -3.54 -3.65
CA ALA A 234 2.01 -4.18 -3.67
C ALA A 234 2.83 -3.67 -2.49
N LEU A 235 3.42 -4.61 -1.76
CA LEU A 235 4.26 -4.32 -0.61
C LEU A 235 5.66 -4.91 -0.77
N ILE A 236 6.62 -4.32 -0.07
CA ILE A 236 7.90 -4.98 0.25
C ILE A 236 8.12 -4.93 1.76
N SER A 237 8.43 -6.07 2.36
CA SER A 237 8.59 -6.20 3.81
C SER A 237 10.06 -6.43 4.16
N LEU A 238 10.64 -5.54 4.96
CA LEU A 238 12.03 -5.58 5.40
C LEU A 238 12.12 -6.14 6.81
N SER A 239 12.97 -7.13 7.03
CA SER A 239 13.14 -7.82 8.31
C SER A 239 14.60 -8.14 8.60
N ASN A 240 14.94 -8.41 9.87
CA ASN A 240 16.32 -8.77 10.24
C ASN A 240 16.73 -10.14 9.68
N LEU A 241 18.05 -10.30 9.49
CA LEU A 241 18.67 -11.58 9.13
C LEU A 241 18.37 -12.69 10.14
N THR A 242 18.38 -12.36 11.42
CA THR A 242 18.15 -13.28 12.53
C THR A 242 16.68 -13.58 12.78
N ASP A 243 15.75 -12.98 12.05
CA ASP A 243 14.32 -13.18 12.25
C ASP A 243 13.84 -14.46 11.54
N GLU A 244 13.79 -15.56 12.29
CA GLU A 244 13.38 -16.86 11.75
C GLU A 244 11.89 -16.91 11.40
N ARG A 245 11.04 -16.13 12.08
CA ARG A 245 9.60 -16.06 11.81
C ARG A 245 9.37 -15.44 10.43
N MET A 246 10.06 -14.34 10.16
CA MET A 246 10.02 -13.69 8.85
C MET A 246 10.69 -14.51 7.76
N ARG A 247 11.79 -15.22 8.06
CA ARG A 247 12.44 -16.13 7.10
C ARG A 247 11.49 -17.22 6.60
N LYS A 248 10.64 -17.76 7.49
CA LYS A 248 9.68 -18.83 7.19
C LYS A 248 8.27 -18.34 6.89
N ALA A 249 8.05 -17.02 6.76
CA ALA A 249 6.71 -16.43 6.59
C ALA A 249 5.95 -17.01 5.38
N LYS A 250 6.69 -17.39 4.33
CA LYS A 250 6.16 -18.03 3.11
C LYS A 250 6.72 -19.44 2.87
N SER A 251 6.96 -20.18 3.95
CA SER A 251 7.26 -21.61 3.90
C SER A 251 6.02 -22.44 4.22
N GLY A 252 6.00 -23.73 3.84
CA GLY A 252 4.84 -24.61 4.06
C GLY A 252 3.59 -24.15 3.30
N GLN A 253 2.39 -24.49 3.78
CA GLN A 253 1.11 -24.19 3.13
C GLN A 253 0.58 -22.77 3.40
N TRP A 254 1.46 -21.78 3.43
CA TRP A 254 1.09 -20.38 3.74
C TRP A 254 0.03 -19.81 2.79
N TRP A 255 -0.07 -20.32 1.55
CA TRP A 255 -1.08 -19.89 0.57
C TRP A 255 -2.50 -20.39 0.88
N LEU A 256 -2.68 -21.27 1.87
CA LEU A 256 -3.99 -21.65 2.40
C LEU A 256 -4.27 -20.90 3.70
N ASP A 257 -3.30 -20.91 4.62
CA ASP A 257 -3.53 -20.41 5.99
C ASP A 257 -3.30 -18.91 6.14
N ASN A 258 -2.48 -18.31 5.26
CA ASN A 258 -1.99 -16.93 5.37
C ASN A 258 -1.95 -16.24 3.99
N THR A 259 -3.07 -16.30 3.26
CA THR A 259 -3.21 -15.80 1.89
C THR A 259 -2.77 -14.34 1.73
N GLN A 260 -2.99 -13.52 2.76
CA GLN A 260 -2.62 -12.10 2.78
C GLN A 260 -1.12 -11.90 2.52
N ARG A 261 -0.25 -12.84 2.92
CA ARG A 261 1.20 -12.74 2.76
C ARG A 261 1.62 -12.65 1.29
N ALA A 262 0.78 -13.10 0.35
CA ALA A 262 1.03 -12.98 -1.09
C ALA A 262 1.19 -11.52 -1.57
N LEU A 263 0.71 -10.54 -0.79
CA LEU A 263 0.67 -9.12 -1.19
C LEU A 263 1.99 -8.39 -0.94
N SER A 264 2.97 -9.04 -0.32
CA SER A 264 4.30 -8.50 -0.11
C SER A 264 5.37 -9.35 -0.75
N ASN A 265 6.47 -8.73 -1.17
CA ASN A 265 7.73 -9.45 -1.36
C ASN A 265 8.61 -9.25 -0.13
N ASN A 266 9.09 -10.34 0.49
CA ASN A 266 9.90 -10.25 1.70
C ASN A 266 11.38 -10.08 1.38
N SER A 267 12.08 -9.24 2.13
CA SER A 267 13.53 -9.08 2.03
C SER A 267 14.19 -9.01 3.41
N VAL A 268 15.35 -9.64 3.48
CA VAL A 268 16.24 -9.56 4.63
C VAL A 268 17.13 -8.33 4.52
N VAL A 269 17.28 -7.61 5.64
CA VAL A 269 18.15 -6.46 5.76
C VAL A 269 19.51 -6.86 6.32
N TYR A 270 20.55 -6.63 5.53
CA TYR A 270 21.95 -6.74 5.96
C TYR A 270 22.45 -5.37 6.41
N THR A 271 22.94 -5.29 7.64
CA THR A 271 23.56 -4.09 8.23
C THR A 271 25.08 -4.18 8.31
N GLU A 272 25.63 -5.35 8.04
CA GLU A 272 27.06 -5.67 7.99
C GLU A 272 27.27 -6.88 7.06
N ALA A 273 28.52 -7.22 6.78
CA ALA A 273 28.83 -8.45 6.04
C ALA A 273 28.47 -9.66 6.93
N PRO A 274 27.59 -10.57 6.48
CA PRO A 274 27.21 -11.73 7.28
C PRO A 274 28.36 -12.74 7.34
N ASP A 275 28.41 -13.54 8.41
CA ASP A 275 29.20 -14.77 8.40
C ASP A 275 28.73 -15.70 7.27
N VAL A 276 29.67 -16.42 6.66
CA VAL A 276 29.40 -17.30 5.50
C VAL A 276 28.33 -18.34 5.85
N ASN A 277 28.34 -18.90 7.06
CA ASN A 277 27.35 -19.91 7.44
C ASN A 277 25.95 -19.32 7.57
N ILE A 278 25.83 -18.09 8.09
CA ILE A 278 24.54 -17.39 8.22
C ILE A 278 24.01 -17.05 6.83
N PHE A 279 24.88 -16.59 5.93
CA PHE A 279 24.51 -16.32 4.54
C PHE A 279 24.03 -17.58 3.82
N LEU A 280 24.76 -18.69 3.94
CA LEU A 280 24.37 -19.98 3.37
C LEU A 280 23.05 -20.50 3.96
N LYS A 281 22.81 -20.29 5.26
CA LYS A 281 21.52 -20.64 5.89
C LYS A 281 20.35 -19.87 5.28
N GLU A 282 20.52 -18.57 5.00
CA GLU A 282 19.49 -17.78 4.31
C GLU A 282 19.27 -18.30 2.87
N TRP A 283 20.36 -18.64 2.16
CA TRP A 283 20.30 -19.16 0.80
C TRP A 283 19.61 -20.53 0.73
N MET A 284 19.92 -21.43 1.65
CA MET A 284 19.25 -22.73 1.77
C MET A 284 17.76 -22.57 2.04
N SER A 285 17.37 -21.63 2.92
CA SER A 285 15.95 -21.35 3.17
C SER A 285 15.21 -20.88 1.93
N LEU A 286 15.87 -20.12 1.04
CA LEU A 286 15.27 -19.69 -0.22
C LEU A 286 15.01 -20.89 -1.15
N ILE A 287 15.96 -21.82 -1.23
CA ILE A 287 15.83 -23.07 -2.00
C ILE A 287 14.71 -23.94 -1.43
N GLU A 288 14.72 -24.18 -0.12
CA GLU A 288 13.75 -25.05 0.57
C GLU A 288 12.32 -24.52 0.50
N SER A 289 12.15 -23.19 0.62
CA SER A 289 10.81 -22.58 0.59
C SER A 289 10.14 -22.66 -0.79
N LYS A 290 10.91 -22.79 -1.88
CA LYS A 290 10.46 -22.71 -3.28
C LYS A 290 9.68 -21.44 -3.62
N SER A 291 9.77 -20.41 -2.77
CA SER A 291 9.01 -19.16 -2.91
C SER A 291 9.78 -18.07 -3.67
N GLY A 292 11.10 -18.24 -3.84
CA GLY A 292 11.99 -17.16 -4.31
C GLY A 292 12.24 -16.07 -3.27
N GLU A 293 11.80 -16.27 -2.02
CA GLU A 293 12.01 -15.36 -0.89
C GLU A 293 12.97 -15.95 0.16
N ARG A 294 13.70 -15.12 0.93
CA ARG A 294 13.65 -13.65 0.96
C ARG A 294 14.65 -13.00 0.01
N GLY A 295 14.27 -11.86 -0.55
CA GLY A 295 15.19 -10.95 -1.26
C GLY A 295 16.24 -10.35 -0.32
N ILE A 296 17.24 -9.68 -0.89
CA ILE A 296 18.37 -9.12 -0.15
C ILE A 296 18.33 -7.59 -0.22
N PHE A 297 18.39 -6.93 0.93
CA PHE A 297 18.56 -5.47 1.02
C PHE A 297 19.81 -5.14 1.85
N ASN A 298 20.82 -4.53 1.23
CA ASN A 298 22.03 -4.09 1.92
C ASN A 298 21.89 -2.62 2.36
N ARG A 299 21.69 -2.40 3.66
CA ARG A 299 21.47 -1.07 4.23
C ARG A 299 22.74 -0.20 4.19
N MET A 300 23.92 -0.80 4.31
CA MET A 300 25.17 -0.04 4.23
C MET A 300 25.40 0.49 2.83
N ALA A 301 25.19 -0.34 1.81
CA ALA A 301 25.32 0.05 0.41
C ALA A 301 24.31 1.17 0.07
N ALA A 302 23.05 1.02 0.49
CA ALA A 302 22.01 2.02 0.25
C ALA A 302 22.30 3.40 0.89
N LYS A 303 23.05 3.44 2.01
CA LYS A 303 23.45 4.70 2.66
C LYS A 303 24.62 5.42 1.97
N LYS A 304 25.39 4.70 1.16
CA LYS A 304 26.58 5.22 0.46
C LYS A 304 26.29 5.63 -0.98
N GLN A 305 25.03 5.53 -1.42
CA GLN A 305 24.60 5.77 -2.79
C GLN A 305 24.21 7.23 -3.02
#